data_AF-A0A1Z5JBN5-F1
#
_entry.id   AF-A0A1Z5JBN5-F1
#
_cell.length_a   1.000
_cell.length_b   1.000
_cell.length_c   1.000
_cell.angle_alpha   90.00
_cell.angle_beta   90.00
_cell.angle_gamma   90.00
#
_symmetry.space_group_name_H-M   'P 1'
#
loop_
_entity.id
_entity.type
_entity.pdbx_description
1 polymer ?
#
loop_
_entity_poly.entity_id
_entity_poly.type
_entity_poly.pdbx_seq_one_letter_code
_entity_poly.pdbx_strand_id
1 'polypeptide(L)'
;MKNHSESEIPLVHAVPVTELPSALSGTVEVEVKVPLPQHASSGFSFEHDPPRVSSVVNDSHQRLLGYYFSKLALPGLEISGIFDCNILRKLLMENEHVERTLILTDTPPKRGEILYQYTLPREVGLTFSGFPPCVQSISDYSLFGRVRVGQAIHALCIPGRSPLMMQSGGFTAMRLQQQIEETSHIDGRHLILKDKKEELKLREGSRGAFDPEGCCVS
;
A
#
# COMPACT_ATOMS: atom_id res chain seq x y z
N MET A 1 31.93 -4.51 -61.22
CA MET A 1 32.07 -3.98 -59.84
C MET A 1 30.66 -3.89 -59.26
N LYS A 2 30.51 -4.40 -58.04
CA LYS A 2 29.24 -4.69 -57.36
C LYS A 2 28.58 -3.39 -56.88
N ASN A 3 27.35 -3.11 -57.30
CA ASN A 3 26.48 -2.18 -56.58
C ASN A 3 25.57 -3.02 -55.68
N HIS A 4 25.82 -2.89 -54.38
CA HIS A 4 25.08 -3.56 -53.34
C HIS A 4 23.69 -2.93 -53.20
N SER A 5 22.71 -3.82 -53.23
CA SER A 5 21.31 -3.68 -52.85
C SER A 5 21.13 -2.97 -51.50
N GLU A 6 20.44 -1.83 -51.52
CA GLU A 6 19.77 -1.28 -50.34
C GLU A 6 18.48 -2.07 -50.12
N SER A 7 18.43 -2.80 -49.00
CA SER A 7 17.24 -3.51 -48.55
C SER A 7 16.24 -2.53 -47.97
N GLU A 8 15.07 -2.46 -48.60
CA GLU A 8 13.85 -1.87 -48.05
C GLU A 8 13.51 -2.56 -46.72
N ILE A 9 13.46 -1.78 -45.64
CA ILE A 9 12.94 -2.24 -44.34
C ILE A 9 11.44 -1.89 -44.31
N PRO A 10 10.55 -2.85 -44.09
CA PRO A 10 9.11 -2.62 -44.20
C PRO A 10 8.57 -1.83 -43.00
N LEU A 11 7.78 -0.79 -43.30
CA LEU A 11 6.86 -0.13 -42.36
C LEU A 11 5.86 -1.16 -41.84
N VAL A 12 5.98 -1.55 -40.57
CA VAL A 12 5.06 -2.52 -39.97
C VAL A 12 4.67 -2.09 -38.54
N HIS A 13 3.39 -1.71 -38.46
CA HIS A 13 2.50 -1.71 -37.29
C HIS A 13 2.64 -0.61 -36.24
N ALA A 14 2.01 0.53 -36.56
CA ALA A 14 1.26 1.30 -35.56
C ALA A 14 0.28 0.37 -34.84
N VAL A 15 0.43 0.28 -33.52
CA VAL A 15 -0.48 -0.46 -32.64
C VAL A 15 -1.86 0.21 -32.67
N PRO A 16 -2.98 -0.53 -32.73
CA PRO A 16 -4.31 0.07 -32.85
C PRO A 16 -4.67 0.83 -31.58
N VAL A 17 -5.23 2.02 -31.75
CA VAL A 17 -6.02 2.71 -30.73
C VAL A 17 -7.22 1.80 -30.44
N THR A 18 -7.22 1.14 -29.28
CA THR A 18 -8.38 0.37 -28.85
C THR A 18 -9.53 1.35 -28.58
N GLU A 19 -10.56 1.24 -29.38
CA GLU A 19 -11.80 2.00 -29.30
C GLU A 19 -12.44 1.85 -27.90
N LEU A 20 -12.85 2.98 -27.32
CA LEU A 20 -13.57 3.02 -26.05
C LEU A 20 -14.89 2.24 -26.15
N PRO A 21 -15.23 1.38 -25.17
CA PRO A 21 -16.60 0.94 -25.02
C PRO A 21 -17.47 2.13 -24.61
N SER A 22 -18.47 2.43 -25.43
CA SER A 22 -19.49 3.43 -25.16
C SER A 22 -20.52 2.83 -24.20
N ALA A 23 -20.50 3.22 -22.91
CA ALA A 23 -21.72 3.29 -22.08
C ALA A 23 -21.50 3.92 -20.69
N LEU A 24 -22.46 4.78 -20.36
CA LEU A 24 -22.98 5.18 -19.04
C LEU A 24 -22.12 6.12 -18.18
N SER A 25 -22.67 7.34 -18.03
CA SER A 25 -22.34 8.42 -17.09
C SER A 25 -21.64 7.96 -15.80
N GLY A 26 -20.32 7.90 -15.88
CA GLY A 26 -19.41 7.82 -14.75
C GLY A 26 -18.18 8.62 -15.15
N THR A 27 -17.76 9.56 -14.32
CA THR A 27 -16.44 10.17 -14.46
C THR A 27 -15.40 9.06 -14.51
N VAL A 28 -14.80 8.83 -15.68
CA VAL A 28 -13.69 7.89 -15.84
C VAL A 28 -12.52 8.51 -15.10
N GLU A 29 -12.21 8.02 -13.90
CA GLU A 29 -11.02 8.47 -13.17
C GLU A 29 -9.78 8.08 -13.98
N VAL A 30 -8.96 9.07 -14.32
CA VAL A 30 -7.74 8.85 -15.09
C VAL A 30 -6.59 8.64 -14.13
N GLU A 31 -6.16 7.39 -13.98
CA GLU A 31 -4.95 7.05 -13.22
C GLU A 31 -3.69 7.23 -14.07
N VAL A 32 -2.73 8.01 -13.57
CA VAL A 32 -1.40 8.18 -14.16
C VAL A 32 -0.36 7.57 -13.24
N LYS A 33 0.47 6.67 -13.79
CA LYS A 33 1.57 6.02 -13.08
C LYS A 33 2.89 6.67 -13.44
N VAL A 34 3.57 7.23 -12.46
CA VAL A 34 4.88 7.86 -12.62
C VAL A 34 5.94 7.04 -11.90
N PRO A 35 6.82 6.33 -12.63
CA PRO A 35 7.92 5.60 -12.02
C PRO A 35 8.95 6.59 -11.45
N LEU A 36 9.40 6.30 -10.23
CA LEU A 36 10.45 7.02 -9.53
C LEU A 36 11.62 6.06 -9.28
N PRO A 37 12.80 6.32 -9.88
CA PRO A 37 13.99 5.52 -9.65
C PRO A 37 14.45 5.53 -8.18
N GLN A 38 15.33 4.58 -7.85
CA GLN A 38 16.04 4.56 -6.58
C GLN A 38 16.86 5.84 -6.40
N HIS A 39 16.87 6.37 -5.17
CA HIS A 39 17.55 7.59 -4.74
C HIS A 39 17.14 8.87 -5.49
N ALA A 40 16.14 8.80 -6.37
CA ALA A 40 15.59 9.97 -7.00
C ALA A 40 14.63 10.69 -6.04
N SER A 41 14.67 12.02 -6.02
CA SER A 41 13.56 12.78 -5.45
C SER A 41 12.29 12.51 -6.25
N SER A 42 11.12 12.78 -5.68
CA SER A 42 9.86 12.66 -6.42
C SER A 42 9.85 13.54 -7.67
N GLY A 43 10.55 14.68 -7.64
CA GLY A 43 10.40 15.72 -8.67
C GLY A 43 9.03 16.39 -8.66
N PHE A 44 8.21 16.12 -7.64
CA PHE A 44 6.87 16.68 -7.43
C PHE A 44 6.79 17.33 -6.06
N SER A 45 6.19 18.52 -6.00
CA SER A 45 5.71 19.10 -4.75
C SER A 45 4.21 18.92 -4.64
N PHE A 46 3.75 18.63 -3.42
CA PHE A 46 2.35 18.43 -3.11
C PHE A 46 1.89 19.44 -2.07
N GLU A 47 0.69 19.98 -2.29
CA GLU A 47 0.00 20.91 -1.39
C GLU A 47 -1.45 20.49 -1.22
N HIS A 48 -2.11 21.04 -0.19
CA HIS A 48 -3.50 20.77 0.17
C HIS A 48 -3.76 19.35 0.74
N ASP A 49 -5.03 19.13 1.09
CA ASP A 49 -5.58 17.88 1.61
C ASP A 49 -6.88 17.62 0.82
N PRO A 50 -6.91 16.62 -0.09
CA PRO A 50 -5.84 15.65 -0.39
C PRO A 50 -4.59 16.26 -1.06
N PRO A 51 -3.43 15.60 -0.98
CA PRO A 51 -2.19 16.07 -1.59
C PRO A 51 -2.38 16.22 -3.10
N ARG A 52 -2.14 17.42 -3.60
CA ARG A 52 -2.31 17.82 -4.99
C ARG A 52 -1.00 18.33 -5.54
N VAL A 53 -0.64 17.92 -6.74
CA VAL A 53 0.60 18.35 -7.40
C VAL A 53 0.57 19.86 -7.62
N SER A 54 1.42 20.59 -6.90
CA SER A 54 1.55 22.05 -7.00
C SER A 54 2.72 22.50 -7.87
N SER A 55 3.77 21.69 -7.93
CA SER A 55 4.91 21.94 -8.82
C SER A 55 5.57 20.65 -9.28
N VAL A 56 6.19 20.73 -10.46
CA VAL A 56 6.91 19.62 -11.07
C VAL A 56 8.25 20.13 -11.58
N VAL A 57 9.32 19.40 -11.29
CA VAL A 57 10.69 19.75 -11.70
C VAL A 57 10.94 19.34 -13.16
N ASN A 58 10.31 18.26 -13.62
CA ASN A 58 10.47 17.74 -14.97
C ASN A 58 9.41 18.31 -15.92
N ASP A 59 9.84 18.99 -16.98
CA ASP A 59 8.95 19.61 -17.97
C ASP A 59 8.04 18.60 -18.67
N SER A 60 8.47 17.35 -18.83
CA SER A 60 7.63 16.29 -19.43
C SER A 60 6.39 15.95 -18.59
N HIS A 61 6.39 16.33 -17.31
CA HIS A 61 5.34 16.04 -16.34
C HIS A 61 4.50 17.28 -15.99
N GLN A 62 4.71 18.43 -16.64
CA GLN A 62 3.95 19.67 -16.40
C GLN A 62 2.43 19.49 -16.54
N ARG A 63 1.99 18.59 -17.44
CA ARG A 63 0.58 18.23 -17.62
C ARG A 63 -0.08 17.60 -16.37
N LEU A 64 0.71 17.17 -15.39
CA LEU A 64 0.25 16.55 -14.15
C LEU A 64 0.03 17.57 -13.04
N LEU A 65 0.29 18.86 -13.29
CA LEU A 65 -0.09 19.92 -12.35
C LEU A 65 -1.58 19.86 -12.06
N GLY A 66 -1.92 19.94 -10.77
CA GLY A 66 -3.30 19.86 -10.31
C GLY A 66 -3.87 18.45 -10.17
N TYR A 67 -3.14 17.39 -10.57
CA TYR A 67 -3.52 16.01 -10.25
C TYR A 67 -3.39 15.75 -8.75
N TYR A 68 -4.18 14.82 -8.23
CA TYR A 68 -4.17 14.40 -6.85
C TYR A 68 -3.32 13.14 -6.67
N PHE A 69 -2.63 13.05 -5.54
CA PHE A 69 -2.02 11.81 -5.12
C PHE A 69 -3.10 10.78 -4.79
N SER A 70 -2.98 9.57 -5.32
CA SER A 70 -3.89 8.46 -5.03
C SER A 70 -3.17 7.36 -4.23
N LYS A 71 -2.04 6.85 -4.75
CA LYS A 71 -1.30 5.74 -4.13
C LYS A 71 0.20 5.86 -4.35
N LEU A 72 0.96 5.23 -3.46
CA LEU A 72 2.38 4.97 -3.61
C LEU A 72 2.57 3.46 -3.73
N ALA A 73 3.00 2.99 -4.91
CA ALA A 73 3.33 1.60 -5.14
C ALA A 73 4.83 1.36 -4.96
N LEU A 74 5.16 0.35 -4.17
CA LEU A 74 6.49 -0.20 -3.92
C LEU A 74 6.50 -1.68 -4.37
N PRO A 75 7.67 -2.31 -4.54
CA PRO A 75 7.74 -3.74 -4.83
C PRO A 75 6.99 -4.55 -3.76
N GLY A 76 5.90 -5.20 -4.17
CA GLY A 76 5.07 -6.03 -3.30
C GLY A 76 4.17 -5.27 -2.32
N LEU A 77 4.13 -3.93 -2.32
CA LEU A 77 3.35 -3.14 -1.37
C LEU A 77 2.72 -1.91 -2.02
N GLU A 78 1.42 -1.70 -1.84
CA GLU A 78 0.74 -0.45 -2.21
C GLU A 78 0.28 0.30 -0.97
N ILE A 79 0.56 1.60 -0.91
CA ILE A 79 0.13 2.47 0.19
C ILE A 79 -0.90 3.46 -0.37
N SER A 80 -2.07 3.50 0.26
CA SER A 80 -3.19 4.35 -0.16
C SER A 80 -3.78 5.10 1.03
N GLY A 81 -4.64 6.08 0.76
CA GLY A 81 -5.33 6.83 1.82
C GLY A 81 -4.46 7.87 2.52
N ILE A 82 -3.40 8.36 1.86
CA ILE A 82 -2.54 9.41 2.40
C ILE A 82 -3.13 10.78 2.06
N PHE A 83 -3.71 11.44 3.06
CA PHE A 83 -4.34 12.76 2.91
C PHE A 83 -3.45 13.93 3.40
N ASP A 84 -2.39 13.63 4.15
CA ASP A 84 -1.46 14.61 4.70
C ASP A 84 -0.17 14.68 3.85
N CYS A 85 0.17 15.87 3.36
CA CYS A 85 1.37 16.11 2.55
C CYS A 85 2.69 15.81 3.29
N ASN A 86 2.75 16.02 4.60
CA ASN A 86 3.93 15.71 5.41
C ASN A 86 4.09 14.19 5.57
N ILE A 87 2.99 13.46 5.73
CA ILE A 87 3.02 11.98 5.75
C ILE A 87 3.48 11.46 4.38
N LEU A 88 2.92 11.99 3.28
CA LEU A 88 3.35 11.62 1.93
C LEU A 88 4.85 11.88 1.72
N ARG A 89 5.33 13.07 2.10
CA ARG A 89 6.76 13.42 2.00
C ARG A 89 7.64 12.47 2.81
N LYS A 90 7.23 12.14 4.04
CA LYS A 90 7.94 11.19 4.91
C LYS A 90 8.00 9.80 4.27
N LEU A 91 6.89 9.28 3.76
CA LEU A 91 6.85 7.97 3.10
C LEU A 91 7.70 7.95 1.83
N LEU A 92 7.71 9.03 1.05
CA LEU A 92 8.57 9.13 -0.14
C LEU A 92 10.05 9.11 0.24
N MET A 93 10.46 9.82 1.29
CA MET A 93 11.85 9.83 1.77
C MET A 93 12.27 8.49 2.39
N GLU A 94 11.45 7.92 3.27
CA GLU A 94 11.73 6.62 3.92
C GLU A 94 11.97 5.49 2.89
N ASN A 95 11.32 5.59 1.73
CA ASN A 95 11.37 4.58 0.67
C ASN A 95 12.25 4.97 -0.53
N GLU A 96 13.12 5.97 -0.40
CA GLU A 96 13.97 6.41 -1.52
C GLU A 96 14.92 5.33 -2.03
N HIS A 97 15.31 4.39 -1.16
CA HIS A 97 16.23 3.31 -1.45
C HIS A 97 15.64 2.24 -2.38
N VAL A 98 14.35 2.32 -2.74
CA VAL A 98 13.66 1.34 -3.58
C VAL A 98 12.93 2.02 -4.74
N GLU A 99 12.66 1.23 -5.80
CA GLU A 99 11.83 1.69 -6.90
C GLU A 99 10.42 1.99 -6.40
N ARG A 100 9.89 3.14 -6.77
CA ARG A 100 8.58 3.62 -6.34
C ARG A 100 7.78 3.96 -7.58
N THR A 101 6.48 3.85 -7.51
CA THR A 101 5.57 4.40 -8.53
C THR A 101 4.56 5.28 -7.83
N LEU A 102 4.55 6.57 -8.19
CA LEU A 102 3.50 7.49 -7.80
C LEU A 102 2.29 7.25 -8.70
N ILE A 103 1.13 7.03 -8.09
CA ILE A 103 -0.14 6.92 -8.79
C ILE A 103 -0.94 8.18 -8.50
N LEU A 104 -1.24 8.92 -9.56
CA LEU A 104 -1.95 10.20 -9.52
C LEU A 104 -3.31 10.07 -10.22
N THR A 105 -4.28 10.85 -9.78
CA THR A 105 -5.64 10.89 -10.36
C THR A 105 -6.05 12.32 -10.69
N ASP A 106 -6.89 12.48 -11.69
CA ASP A 106 -7.50 13.77 -12.04
C ASP A 106 -8.64 14.17 -11.10
N THR A 107 -9.23 13.20 -10.39
CA THR A 107 -10.23 13.40 -9.35
C THR A 107 -9.63 13.33 -7.94
N PRO A 108 -10.16 14.10 -6.97
CA PRO A 108 -9.71 14.03 -5.59
C PRO A 108 -10.12 12.68 -4.96
N PRO A 109 -9.20 11.95 -4.32
CA PRO A 109 -9.53 10.69 -3.66
C PRO A 109 -10.45 10.91 -2.46
N LYS A 110 -11.24 9.89 -2.13
CA LYS A 110 -12.10 9.91 -0.93
C LYS A 110 -11.26 9.76 0.33
N ARG A 111 -11.52 10.62 1.33
CA ARG A 111 -10.87 10.55 2.64
C ARG A 111 -11.03 9.18 3.27
N GLY A 112 -9.92 8.57 3.65
CA GLY A 112 -9.86 7.24 4.24
C GLY A 112 -8.74 7.10 5.25
N GLU A 113 -8.59 5.89 5.78
CA GLU A 113 -7.44 5.52 6.59
C GLU A 113 -6.25 5.17 5.69
N ILE A 114 -5.03 5.33 6.20
CA ILE A 114 -3.84 4.86 5.48
C ILE A 114 -3.86 3.34 5.49
N LEU A 115 -3.89 2.74 4.30
CA LEU A 115 -3.89 1.30 4.09
C LEU A 115 -2.61 0.87 3.40
N TYR A 116 -2.01 -0.18 3.90
CA TYR A 116 -0.85 -0.84 3.33
C TYR A 116 -1.33 -2.19 2.77
N GLN A 117 -1.43 -2.31 1.45
CA GLN A 117 -1.80 -3.54 0.77
C GLN A 117 -0.53 -4.30 0.40
N TYR A 118 -0.18 -5.27 1.22
CA TYR A 118 0.99 -6.12 1.05
C TYR A 118 0.64 -7.38 0.25
N THR A 119 1.31 -7.60 -0.87
CA THR A 119 1.17 -8.82 -1.66
C THR A 119 1.95 -9.94 -1.00
N LEU A 120 1.26 -11.02 -0.64
CA LEU A 120 1.87 -12.14 0.07
C LEU A 120 2.73 -12.97 -0.89
N PRO A 121 4.05 -13.10 -0.65
CA PRO A 121 4.86 -14.11 -1.30
C PRO A 121 4.46 -15.52 -0.83
N ARG A 122 5.02 -16.55 -1.48
CA ARG A 122 4.82 -17.94 -1.05
C ARG A 122 5.37 -18.18 0.36
N GLU A 123 6.59 -17.69 0.62
CA GLU A 123 7.22 -17.72 1.93
C GLU A 123 7.03 -16.39 2.63
N VAL A 124 6.19 -16.37 3.66
CA VAL A 124 5.81 -15.13 4.34
C VAL A 124 6.81 -14.82 5.45
N GLY A 125 7.59 -13.75 5.25
CA GLY A 125 8.54 -13.25 6.26
C GLY A 125 7.93 -12.33 7.32
N LEU A 126 6.67 -12.58 7.71
CA LEU A 126 5.96 -11.85 8.75
C LEU A 126 5.42 -12.84 9.78
N THR A 127 5.51 -12.47 11.06
CA THR A 127 4.81 -13.19 12.13
C THR A 127 3.74 -12.30 12.76
N PHE A 128 2.72 -12.91 13.36
CA PHE A 128 1.56 -12.21 13.89
C PHE A 128 1.27 -12.58 15.34
N SER A 129 0.74 -11.63 16.10
CA SER A 129 0.30 -11.85 17.48
C SER A 129 -0.98 -11.09 17.83
N GLY A 130 -1.62 -11.48 18.94
CA GLY A 130 -2.75 -10.79 19.53
C GLY A 130 -4.11 -11.00 18.85
N PHE A 131 -5.10 -10.26 19.36
CA PHE A 131 -6.45 -10.15 18.83
C PHE A 131 -6.96 -8.71 19.06
N PRO A 132 -7.16 -7.90 17.99
CA PRO A 132 -6.96 -8.23 16.58
C PRO A 132 -5.48 -8.50 16.23
N PRO A 133 -5.20 -9.26 15.14
CA PRO A 133 -3.85 -9.68 14.79
C PRO A 133 -3.00 -8.47 14.43
N CYS A 134 -1.75 -8.46 14.89
CA CYS A 134 -0.79 -7.40 14.61
C CYS A 134 0.53 -8.01 14.13
N VAL A 135 1.30 -7.27 13.34
CA VAL A 135 2.67 -7.66 12.95
C VAL A 135 3.53 -7.74 14.21
N GLN A 136 4.11 -8.90 14.48
CA GLN A 136 4.97 -9.15 15.63
C GLN A 136 6.46 -9.04 15.26
N SER A 137 6.86 -9.63 14.12
CA SER A 137 8.22 -9.53 13.61
C SER A 137 8.24 -9.52 12.08
N ILE A 138 9.34 -9.01 11.53
CA ILE A 138 9.59 -8.90 10.09
C ILE A 138 10.94 -9.56 9.84
N SER A 139 10.95 -10.67 9.12
CA SER A 139 12.16 -11.36 8.68
C SER A 139 12.51 -11.10 7.21
N ASP A 140 11.55 -10.56 6.44
CA ASP A 140 11.77 -10.17 5.05
C ASP A 140 12.43 -8.79 4.97
N TYR A 141 13.67 -8.76 4.47
CA TYR A 141 14.44 -7.53 4.36
C TYR A 141 13.80 -6.51 3.41
N SER A 142 13.04 -6.97 2.42
CA SER A 142 12.35 -6.10 1.46
C SER A 142 11.24 -5.27 2.08
N LEU A 143 10.78 -5.63 3.29
CA LEU A 143 9.74 -4.93 4.03
C LEU A 143 10.26 -3.94 5.06
N PHE A 144 11.57 -3.92 5.33
CA PHE A 144 12.14 -2.95 6.27
C PHE A 144 11.89 -1.51 5.79
N GLY A 145 11.44 -0.65 6.70
CA GLY A 145 11.04 0.72 6.40
C GLY A 145 9.65 0.87 5.77
N ARG A 146 8.99 -0.22 5.38
CA ARG A 146 7.68 -0.21 4.70
C ARG A 146 6.54 -0.73 5.57
N VAL A 147 6.79 -1.84 6.26
CA VAL A 147 5.89 -2.46 7.24
C VAL A 147 6.51 -2.29 8.62
N ARG A 148 5.70 -2.09 9.65
CA ARG A 148 6.15 -1.83 11.01
C ARG A 148 5.58 -2.85 11.98
N VAL A 149 6.40 -3.28 12.93
CA VAL A 149 5.95 -4.06 14.08
C VAL A 149 4.89 -3.27 14.83
N GLY A 150 3.81 -3.95 15.22
CA GLY A 150 2.65 -3.36 15.88
C GLY A 150 1.52 -2.90 14.94
N GLN A 151 1.74 -2.84 13.62
CA GLN A 151 0.67 -2.56 12.66
C GLN A 151 -0.43 -3.63 12.77
N ALA A 152 -1.69 -3.19 12.72
CA ALA A 152 -2.83 -4.07 12.80
C ALA A 152 -3.12 -4.69 11.43
N ILE A 153 -3.43 -5.97 11.40
CA ILE A 153 -3.93 -6.64 10.20
C ILE A 153 -5.43 -6.37 10.13
N HIS A 154 -5.84 -5.66 9.08
CA HIS A 154 -7.23 -5.33 8.84
C HIS A 154 -7.95 -6.44 8.07
N ALA A 155 -7.29 -7.05 7.09
CA ALA A 155 -7.86 -8.12 6.30
C ALA A 155 -6.80 -9.01 5.64
N LEU A 156 -7.18 -10.25 5.36
CA LEU A 156 -6.54 -11.15 4.41
C LEU A 156 -7.48 -11.37 3.22
N CYS A 157 -7.01 -11.01 2.03
CA CYS A 157 -7.71 -11.18 0.77
C CYS A 157 -7.08 -12.33 0.00
N ILE A 158 -7.86 -13.37 -0.29
CA ILE A 158 -7.43 -14.53 -1.09
C ILE A 158 -8.33 -14.57 -2.33
N PRO A 159 -7.76 -14.62 -3.56
CA PRO A 159 -8.56 -14.72 -4.77
C PRO A 159 -9.55 -15.89 -4.73
N GLY A 160 -10.80 -15.64 -5.14
CA GLY A 160 -11.87 -16.63 -5.14
C GLY A 160 -12.48 -16.95 -3.78
N ARG A 161 -12.07 -16.27 -2.69
CA ARG A 161 -12.65 -16.42 -1.35
C ARG A 161 -13.13 -15.08 -0.81
N SER A 162 -14.11 -15.14 0.10
CA SER A 162 -14.52 -13.96 0.86
C SER A 162 -13.35 -13.43 1.70
N PRO A 163 -13.11 -12.11 1.75
CA PRO A 163 -12.05 -11.54 2.57
C PRO A 163 -12.23 -11.91 4.03
N LEU A 164 -11.15 -12.35 4.66
CA LEU A 164 -11.12 -12.59 6.10
C LEU A 164 -10.74 -11.29 6.79
N MET A 165 -11.68 -10.67 7.50
CA MET A 165 -11.54 -9.30 8.01
C MET A 165 -11.45 -9.26 9.54
N MET A 166 -10.88 -8.18 10.06
CA MET A 166 -10.81 -7.90 11.50
C MET A 166 -12.16 -7.87 12.21
N GLN A 167 -13.23 -7.51 11.50
CA GLN A 167 -14.60 -7.49 12.04
C GLN A 167 -15.22 -8.89 12.11
N SER A 168 -14.62 -9.89 11.46
CA SER A 168 -15.11 -11.27 11.48
C SER A 168 -14.81 -11.92 12.82
N GLY A 169 -15.81 -12.59 13.40
CA GLY A 169 -15.65 -13.35 14.64
C GLY A 169 -14.54 -14.39 14.53
N GLY A 170 -13.52 -14.26 15.37
CA GLY A 170 -12.38 -15.19 15.41
C GLY A 170 -11.25 -14.90 14.41
N PHE A 171 -11.11 -13.66 13.93
CA PHE A 171 -9.90 -13.21 13.25
C PHE A 171 -8.72 -13.06 14.23
N THR A 172 -8.13 -14.18 14.64
CA THR A 172 -6.96 -14.23 15.54
C THR A 172 -5.66 -14.40 14.76
N ALA A 173 -4.52 -14.05 15.36
CA ALA A 173 -3.21 -14.26 14.74
C ALA A 173 -2.98 -15.72 14.30
N MET A 174 -3.43 -16.68 15.13
CA MET A 174 -3.35 -18.11 14.78
C MET A 174 -4.16 -18.46 13.53
N ARG A 175 -5.41 -18.00 13.44
CA ARG A 175 -6.25 -18.28 12.27
C ARG A 175 -5.74 -17.59 11.01
N LEU A 176 -5.21 -16.37 11.16
CA LEU A 176 -4.57 -15.64 10.07
C LEU A 176 -3.38 -16.44 9.53
N GLN A 177 -2.47 -16.85 10.41
CA GLN A 177 -1.29 -17.64 10.06
C GLN A 177 -1.67 -18.94 9.35
N GLN A 178 -2.63 -19.69 9.93
CA GLN A 178 -3.13 -20.92 9.34
C GLN A 178 -3.68 -20.69 7.91
N GLN A 179 -4.49 -19.66 7.70
CA GLN A 179 -5.03 -19.36 6.37
C GLN A 179 -3.94 -18.95 5.37
N ILE A 180 -2.92 -18.22 5.81
CA ILE A 180 -1.78 -17.86 4.97
C ILE A 180 -1.01 -19.11 4.53
N GLU A 181 -0.80 -20.07 5.42
CA GLU A 181 -0.09 -21.32 5.14
C GLU A 181 -0.91 -22.24 4.21
N GLU A 182 -2.19 -22.46 4.53
CA GLU A 182 -3.11 -23.28 3.74
C GLU A 182 -3.27 -22.75 2.31
N THR A 183 -3.19 -21.44 2.12
CA THR A 183 -3.36 -20.79 0.82
C THR A 183 -2.04 -20.38 0.16
N SER A 184 -0.89 -20.85 0.67
CA SER A 184 0.45 -20.52 0.14
C SER A 184 0.62 -20.75 -1.37
N HIS A 185 -0.11 -21.71 -1.92
CA HIS A 185 -0.11 -22.08 -3.33
C HIS A 185 -0.96 -21.16 -4.23
N ILE A 186 -1.76 -20.24 -3.66
CA ILE A 186 -2.61 -19.31 -4.39
C ILE A 186 -1.85 -18.00 -4.59
N ASP A 187 -1.68 -17.58 -5.84
CA ASP A 187 -1.06 -16.30 -6.19
C ASP A 187 -2.06 -15.13 -6.06
N GLY A 188 -1.55 -13.90 -5.91
CA GLY A 188 -2.40 -12.70 -5.80
C GLY A 188 -3.12 -12.54 -4.46
N ARG A 189 -2.61 -13.17 -3.40
CA ARG A 189 -3.09 -12.95 -2.04
C ARG A 189 -2.53 -11.66 -1.48
N HIS A 190 -3.33 -10.95 -0.70
CA HIS A 190 -2.91 -9.68 -0.10
C HIS A 190 -3.30 -9.58 1.38
N LEU A 191 -2.42 -9.02 2.18
CA LEU A 191 -2.73 -8.51 3.50
C LEU A 191 -3.00 -7.01 3.43
N ILE A 192 -4.08 -6.57 4.07
CA ILE A 192 -4.34 -5.16 4.29
C ILE A 192 -3.92 -4.84 5.72
N LEU A 193 -2.90 -4.01 5.88
CA LEU A 193 -2.42 -3.52 7.17
C LEU A 193 -2.86 -2.08 7.39
N LYS A 194 -3.01 -1.73 8.67
CA LYS A 194 -3.31 -0.39 9.14
C LYS A 194 -2.31 0.00 10.22
N ASP A 195 -1.90 1.25 10.20
CA ASP A 195 -1.27 1.84 11.37
C ASP A 195 -2.29 1.79 12.52
N LYS A 196 -1.89 1.26 13.67
CA LYS A 196 -2.70 1.49 14.87
C LYS A 196 -2.71 2.99 15.06
N LYS A 197 -3.90 3.62 14.98
CA LYS A 197 -4.12 4.82 15.78
C LYS A 197 -3.71 4.40 17.17
N GLU A 198 -2.69 5.05 17.73
CA GLU A 198 -2.49 4.97 19.17
C GLU A 198 -3.86 5.26 19.77
N GLU A 199 -4.54 4.23 20.25
CA GLU A 199 -5.52 4.41 21.30
C GLU A 199 -4.71 4.83 22.52
N LEU A 200 -4.24 6.09 22.51
CA LEU A 200 -4.02 6.90 23.69
C LEU A 200 -5.39 7.12 24.36
N LYS A 201 -6.07 6.02 24.70
CA LYS A 201 -6.78 5.98 25.96
C LYS A 201 -5.71 5.63 26.96
N LEU A 202 -5.11 6.66 27.55
CA LEU A 202 -4.69 6.55 28.94
C LEU A 202 -5.79 5.76 29.62
N ARG A 203 -5.47 4.55 30.12
CA ARG A 203 -6.29 3.92 31.13
C ARG A 203 -6.20 4.82 32.35
N GLU A 204 -7.01 5.88 32.38
CA GLU A 204 -7.58 6.30 33.65
C GLU A 204 -8.33 5.09 34.19
N GLY A 205 -7.80 4.50 35.26
CA GLY A 205 -8.42 3.35 35.92
C GLY A 205 -7.84 2.00 35.53
N SER A 206 -6.60 1.74 35.93
CA SER A 206 -6.23 0.38 36.33
C SER A 206 -5.33 0.47 37.55
N ARG A 207 -5.92 0.87 38.68
CA ARG A 207 -5.42 0.41 39.98
C ARG A 207 -5.52 -1.11 39.92
N GLY A 208 -4.38 -1.74 39.60
CA GLY A 208 -4.23 -3.18 39.73
C GLY A 208 -4.59 -3.55 41.15
N ALA A 209 -5.66 -4.34 41.28
CA ALA A 209 -5.90 -5.17 42.43
C ALA A 209 -4.69 -6.11 42.57
N PHE A 210 -3.73 -5.70 43.38
CA PHE A 210 -2.87 -6.62 44.11
C PHE A 210 -3.37 -6.60 45.55
N ASP A 211 -4.35 -7.45 45.82
CA ASP A 211 -4.55 -7.99 47.16
C ASP A 211 -3.90 -9.38 47.16
N PRO A 212 -2.74 -9.56 47.80
CA PRO A 212 -2.36 -10.82 48.36
C PRO A 212 -2.25 -10.61 49.86
N GLU A 213 -3.36 -10.76 50.60
CA GLU A 213 -3.39 -11.40 51.92
C GLU A 213 -4.81 -11.40 52.49
N GLY A 214 -5.56 -12.43 52.12
CA GLY A 214 -6.73 -12.88 52.87
C GLY A 214 -6.37 -14.13 53.67
N CYS A 215 -6.59 -14.05 54.98
CA CYS A 215 -6.77 -15.14 55.95
C CYS A 215 -5.52 -15.77 56.60
N CYS A 216 -5.27 -15.36 57.85
CA CYS A 216 -5.42 -16.26 59.00
C CYS A 216 -6.03 -15.49 60.19
N VAL A 217 -7.04 -16.12 60.76
CA VAL A 217 -7.82 -15.73 61.93
C VAL A 217 -7.21 -16.46 63.12
N SER A 218 -6.92 -15.77 64.22
CA SER A 218 -7.06 -16.19 65.64
C SER A 218 -6.48 -15.11 66.55
#